data_AF-A0A9D8J2W2-F1
#
_entry.id   AF-A0A9D8J2W2-F1
#
_cell.length_a   1.000
_cell.length_b   1.000
_cell.length_c   1.000
_cell.angle_alpha   90.00
_cell.angle_beta   90.00
_cell.angle_gamma   90.00
#
_symmetry.space_group_name_H-M   'P 1'
#
loop_
_entity.id
_entity.type
_entity.pdbx_description
1 polymer ?
#
loop_
_entity_poly.entity_id
_entity_poly.type
_entity_poly.pdbx_seq_one_letter_code
_entity_poly.pdbx_strand_id
1 'polypeptide(L)'
;MTKLKTDPRLAELRARIADTVAGAHWQKSRFLSAIQRRFLRIIEKIDLTISGQGPEAGPVNHGQKILVYIPLFHRRGLSLSDWEGVMLSFESIAPTRQVFVDEKLVLSHIGHGIDRCQNAYVELAVTDDLFLTASSTISQTIFQSRAVVLKTEAFNALNVRRFIHMGQSYSWMDGSLHKIIDQ
;
A
#
# COMPACT_ATOMS: atom_id res chain seq x y z
N MET A 1 -27.38 26.79 10.17
CA MET A 1 -26.25 26.33 11.01
C MET A 1 -26.63 25.00 11.65
N THR A 2 -26.40 23.90 10.94
CA THR A 2 -26.67 22.54 11.41
C THR A 2 -25.49 22.08 12.26
N LYS A 3 -25.69 21.97 13.58
CA LYS A 3 -24.72 21.36 14.49
C LYS A 3 -24.54 19.89 14.08
N LEU A 4 -23.38 19.55 13.54
CA LEU A 4 -22.99 18.17 13.27
C LEU A 4 -22.99 17.44 14.62
N LYS A 5 -23.95 16.54 14.85
CA LYS A 5 -24.00 15.71 16.05
C LYS A 5 -22.81 14.74 15.98
N THR A 6 -21.79 14.98 16.79
CA THR A 6 -20.68 14.04 16.97
C THR A 6 -21.24 12.69 17.41
N ASP A 7 -20.96 11.62 16.68
CA ASP A 7 -21.38 10.27 17.05
C ASP A 7 -20.65 9.85 18.33
N PRO A 8 -21.35 9.63 19.46
CA PRO A 8 -20.73 9.27 20.73
C PRO A 8 -19.93 7.96 20.65
N ARG A 9 -20.27 7.05 19.72
CA ARG A 9 -19.54 5.79 19.52
C ARG A 9 -18.15 6.00 18.92
N LEU A 10 -17.99 7.01 18.05
CA LEU A 10 -16.69 7.34 17.46
C LEU A 10 -15.74 7.95 18.51
N ALA A 11 -16.28 8.80 19.39
CA ALA A 11 -15.51 9.36 20.51
C ALA A 11 -15.05 8.27 21.49
N GLU A 12 -15.91 7.31 21.80
CA GLU A 12 -15.57 6.16 22.65
C GLU A 12 -14.50 5.26 22.00
N LEU A 13 -14.66 4.93 20.71
CA LEU A 13 -13.68 4.15 19.96
C LEU A 13 -12.32 4.83 19.94
N ARG A 14 -12.29 6.14 19.68
CA ARG A 14 -11.06 6.95 19.69
C ARG A 14 -10.36 6.86 21.05
N ALA A 15 -11.09 7.05 22.15
CA ALA A 15 -10.54 7.01 23.49
C ALA A 15 -9.90 5.63 23.79
N ARG A 16 -10.60 4.54 23.48
CA ARG A 16 -10.08 3.18 23.68
C ARG A 16 -8.80 2.90 22.89
N ILE A 17 -8.71 3.41 21.66
CA ILE A 17 -7.49 3.26 20.85
C ILE A 17 -6.37 4.13 21.43
N ALA A 18 -6.65 5.35 21.86
CA ALA A 18 -5.66 6.23 22.48
C ALA A 18 -5.08 5.63 23.78
N ASP A 19 -5.92 5.06 24.63
CA ASP A 19 -5.51 4.36 25.85
C ASP A 19 -4.62 3.14 25.52
N THR A 20 -4.99 2.39 24.49
CA THR A 20 -4.20 1.26 23.98
C THR A 20 -2.82 1.73 23.48
N VAL A 21 -2.76 2.86 22.78
CA VAL A 21 -1.49 3.45 22.31
C VAL A 21 -0.64 3.97 23.48
N ALA A 22 -1.25 4.55 24.50
CA ALA A 22 -0.55 5.09 25.67
C ALA A 22 0.01 3.99 26.60
N GLY A 23 -0.73 2.89 26.77
CA GLY A 23 -0.40 1.83 27.74
C GLY A 23 0.63 0.79 27.27
N ALA A 24 0.94 0.71 25.98
CA ALA A 24 1.75 -0.38 25.44
C ALA A 24 3.19 0.02 25.06
N HIS A 25 4.12 -0.93 25.22
CA HIS A 25 5.54 -0.76 24.89
C HIS A 25 5.81 -0.95 23.39
N TRP A 26 5.26 -0.06 22.58
CA TRP A 26 5.31 -0.14 21.13
C TRP A 26 6.72 -0.09 20.51
N GLN A 27 7.68 0.48 21.23
CA GLN A 27 9.05 0.66 20.73
C GLN A 27 9.97 -0.54 20.98
N LYS A 28 9.45 -1.66 21.53
CA LYS A 28 10.25 -2.87 21.80
C LYS A 28 10.60 -3.68 20.56
N SER A 29 9.91 -3.48 19.43
CA SER A 29 10.18 -4.19 18.17
C SER A 29 9.67 -3.38 16.98
N ARG A 30 10.34 -3.52 15.83
CA ARG A 30 9.90 -2.91 14.56
C ARG A 30 8.46 -3.28 14.19
N PHE A 31 8.03 -4.49 14.52
CA PHE A 31 6.65 -4.95 14.35
C PHE A 31 5.67 -4.13 15.20
N LEU A 32 5.98 -3.94 16.49
CA LEU A 32 5.15 -3.16 17.41
C LEU A 32 5.14 -1.67 17.02
N SER A 33 6.27 -1.11 16.58
CA SER A 33 6.34 0.26 16.07
C SER A 33 5.52 0.43 14.78
N ALA A 34 5.42 -0.60 13.95
CA ALA A 34 4.55 -0.59 12.77
C ALA A 34 3.07 -0.64 13.15
N ILE A 35 2.69 -1.46 14.13
CA ILE A 35 1.32 -1.51 14.65
C ILE A 35 0.92 -0.19 15.32
N GLN A 36 1.78 0.42 16.13
CA GLN A 36 1.52 1.73 16.74
C GLN A 36 1.24 2.80 15.68
N ARG A 37 2.04 2.85 14.61
CA ARG A 37 1.82 3.75 13.48
C ARG A 37 0.50 3.49 12.76
N ARG A 38 -0.04 2.26 12.80
CA ARG A 38 -1.39 1.97 12.27
C ARG A 38 -2.48 2.50 13.20
N PHE A 39 -2.36 2.30 14.51
CA PHE A 39 -3.32 2.85 15.47
C PHE A 39 -3.39 4.38 15.44
N LEU A 40 -2.24 5.05 15.36
CA LEU A 40 -2.18 6.51 15.25
C LEU A 40 -2.89 7.02 13.97
N ARG A 41 -2.72 6.34 12.84
CA ARG A 41 -3.44 6.66 11.59
C ARG A 41 -4.95 6.44 11.70
N ILE A 42 -5.40 5.48 12.52
CA ILE A 42 -6.83 5.27 12.77
C ILE A 42 -7.39 6.40 13.64
N ILE A 43 -6.65 6.81 14.69
CA ILE A 43 -7.02 7.97 15.52
C ILE A 43 -7.15 9.22 14.67
N GLU A 44 -6.17 9.49 13.79
CA GLU A 44 -6.19 10.63 12.87
C GLU A 44 -7.43 10.63 11.97
N LYS A 45 -7.79 9.48 11.39
CA LYS A 45 -9.03 9.35 10.59
C LYS A 45 -10.29 9.61 11.40
N ILE A 46 -10.35 9.14 12.64
CA ILE A 46 -11.49 9.39 13.53
C ILE A 46 -11.56 10.88 13.91
N ASP A 47 -10.42 11.52 14.19
CA ASP A 47 -10.34 12.95 14.55
C ASP A 47 -10.81 13.86 13.41
N LEU A 48 -10.42 13.53 12.17
CA LEU A 48 -10.94 14.18 10.97
C LEU A 48 -12.46 13.99 10.87
N THR A 49 -12.96 12.76 11.07
CA THR A 49 -14.40 12.47 11.02
C THR A 49 -15.20 13.23 12.09
N ILE A 50 -14.66 13.36 13.31
CA ILE A 50 -15.30 14.04 14.45
C ILE A 50 -15.33 15.56 14.28
N SER A 51 -14.25 16.14 13.75
CA SER A 51 -14.08 17.60 13.69
C SER A 51 -14.97 18.28 12.66
N GLY A 52 -15.77 17.54 11.88
CA GLY A 52 -16.53 18.06 10.74
C GLY A 52 -15.64 18.55 9.60
N GLN A 53 -14.35 18.74 9.86
CA GLN A 53 -13.22 18.55 8.96
C GLN A 53 -13.07 17.07 8.65
N GLY A 54 -14.14 16.44 8.14
CA GLY A 54 -13.93 15.30 7.24
C GLY A 54 -12.83 15.75 6.30
N PRO A 55 -11.80 14.91 6.08
CA PRO A 55 -10.56 15.36 5.46
C PRO A 55 -10.96 16.30 4.34
N GLU A 56 -10.38 17.50 4.26
CA GLU A 56 -10.14 18.02 2.93
C GLU A 56 -9.25 16.96 2.26
N ALA A 57 -9.83 15.85 1.80
CA ALA A 57 -10.21 15.70 0.43
C ALA A 57 -10.02 17.00 -0.36
N GLY A 58 -8.77 17.49 -0.43
CA GLY A 58 -8.21 17.79 -1.75
C GLY A 58 -8.69 16.63 -2.61
N PRO A 59 -9.50 16.95 -3.63
CA PRO A 59 -10.64 16.15 -4.09
C PRO A 59 -10.34 14.68 -3.89
N VAL A 60 -11.14 13.98 -3.09
CA VAL A 60 -11.23 12.52 -3.23
C VAL A 60 -11.76 12.34 -4.63
N ASN A 61 -10.81 12.34 -5.56
CA ASN A 61 -10.94 11.78 -6.85
C ASN A 61 -11.40 10.37 -6.51
N HIS A 62 -12.69 10.13 -6.74
CA HIS A 62 -13.13 8.93 -7.43
C HIS A 62 -12.48 8.85 -8.82
N GLY A 63 -11.22 9.27 -8.92
CA GLY A 63 -10.34 9.11 -10.05
C GLY A 63 -10.14 7.64 -10.17
N GLN A 64 -10.27 7.19 -11.40
CA GLN A 64 -9.98 5.86 -11.83
C GLN A 64 -8.68 5.39 -11.16
N LYS A 65 -8.76 4.38 -10.28
CA LYS A 65 -7.55 3.79 -9.71
C LYS A 65 -6.81 3.08 -10.83
N ILE A 66 -5.61 3.55 -11.13
CA ILE A 66 -4.71 2.91 -12.07
C ILE A 66 -3.97 1.79 -11.33
N LEU A 67 -3.93 0.62 -11.96
CA LEU A 67 -3.10 -0.48 -11.46
C LEU A 67 -1.69 -0.31 -11.98
N VAL A 68 -0.73 -0.43 -11.08
CA VAL A 68 0.68 -0.43 -11.40
C VAL A 68 1.36 -1.65 -10.80
N TYR A 69 2.47 -2.06 -11.39
CA TYR A 69 3.17 -3.29 -11.08
C TYR A 69 4.62 -2.99 -10.73
N ILE A 70 5.07 -3.49 -9.59
CA ILE A 70 6.42 -3.20 -9.06
C ILE A 70 7.16 -4.51 -8.88
N PRO A 71 8.29 -4.74 -9.58
CA PRO A 71 9.09 -5.93 -9.41
C PRO A 71 9.83 -5.89 -8.07
N LEU A 72 9.88 -7.04 -7.42
CA LEU A 72 10.61 -7.27 -6.18
C LEU A 72 11.60 -8.41 -6.38
N PHE A 73 12.79 -8.24 -5.80
CA PHE A 73 13.84 -9.25 -5.80
C PHE A 73 14.28 -9.52 -4.37
N HIS A 74 14.37 -10.80 -4.01
CA HIS A 74 14.91 -11.24 -2.73
C HIS A 74 15.82 -12.45 -2.90
N ARG A 75 17.09 -12.32 -2.48
CA ARG A 75 18.11 -13.36 -2.63
C ARG A 75 17.72 -14.70 -2.02
N ARG A 76 16.88 -14.69 -0.97
CA ARG A 76 16.36 -15.88 -0.29
C ARG A 76 14.86 -16.05 -0.51
N GLY A 77 14.27 -15.62 -1.63
CA GLY A 77 12.81 -15.69 -1.88
C GLY A 77 12.18 -17.10 -1.96
N LEU A 78 12.77 -18.10 -1.31
CA LEU A 78 12.36 -19.50 -1.34
C LEU A 78 11.10 -19.76 -0.51
N SER A 79 10.85 -18.96 0.54
CA SER A 79 9.68 -19.10 1.40
C SER A 79 8.83 -17.84 1.41
N LEU A 80 7.53 -17.98 1.75
CA LEU A 80 6.66 -16.82 1.95
C LEU A 80 7.14 -15.94 3.09
N SER A 81 7.74 -16.50 4.14
CA SER A 81 8.23 -15.72 5.28
C SER A 81 9.35 -14.76 4.88
N ASP A 82 10.22 -15.15 3.94
CA ASP A 82 11.22 -14.26 3.38
C ASP A 82 10.56 -13.06 2.67
N TRP A 83 9.47 -13.29 1.95
CA TRP A 83 8.70 -12.25 1.26
C TRP A 83 7.88 -11.39 2.21
N GLU A 84 7.38 -11.92 3.31
CA GLU A 84 6.71 -11.12 4.36
C GLU A 84 7.67 -10.07 4.93
N GLY A 85 8.94 -10.41 5.14
CA GLY A 85 9.98 -9.45 5.52
C GLY A 85 10.20 -8.33 4.49
N VAL A 86 10.16 -8.68 3.20
CA VAL A 86 10.22 -7.71 2.08
C VAL A 86 8.99 -6.79 2.10
N MET A 87 7.79 -7.35 2.29
CA MET A 87 6.54 -6.61 2.34
C MET A 87 6.45 -5.69 3.57
N LEU A 88 7.00 -6.09 4.72
CA LEU A 88 7.14 -5.20 5.89
C LEU A 88 8.02 -3.99 5.59
N SER A 89 8.98 -4.14 4.67
CA SER A 89 9.91 -3.08 4.26
C SER A 89 9.47 -2.37 2.96
N PHE A 90 8.28 -2.71 2.43
CA PHE A 90 7.83 -2.29 1.11
C PHE A 90 7.91 -0.77 0.89
N GLU A 91 7.36 0.01 1.81
CA GLU A 91 7.32 1.48 1.70
C GLU A 91 8.73 2.10 1.57
N SER A 92 9.75 1.45 2.12
CA SER A 92 11.13 1.91 2.05
C SER A 92 11.88 1.45 0.80
N ILE A 93 11.57 0.26 0.27
CA ILE A 93 12.31 -0.34 -0.85
C ILE A 93 11.65 -0.06 -2.21
N ALA A 94 10.32 0.02 -2.25
CA ALA A 94 9.55 0.12 -3.48
C ALA A 94 9.80 1.42 -4.27
N PRO A 95 10.03 2.60 -3.64
CA PRO A 95 10.34 3.83 -4.38
C PRO A 95 11.61 3.76 -5.25
N THR A 96 12.52 2.82 -4.97
CA THR A 96 13.76 2.64 -5.75
C THR A 96 13.59 1.65 -6.91
N ARG A 97 12.40 1.06 -7.06
CA ARG A 97 12.10 0.06 -8.09
C ARG A 97 11.43 0.71 -9.30
N GLN A 98 11.57 0.08 -10.45
CA GLN A 98 10.82 0.46 -11.64
C GLN A 98 9.32 0.19 -11.40
N VAL A 99 8.45 1.05 -11.93
CA VAL A 99 7.01 0.89 -11.84
C VAL A 99 6.44 0.72 -13.23
N PHE A 100 5.66 -0.33 -13.47
CA PHE A 100 5.06 -0.66 -14.76
C PHE A 100 3.55 -0.41 -14.72
N VAL A 101 2.95 -0.09 -15.86
CA VAL A 101 1.48 0.10 -15.99
C VAL A 101 0.77 -1.10 -16.63
N ASP A 102 1.53 -2.10 -17.07
CA ASP A 102 1.03 -3.35 -17.64
C ASP A 102 1.72 -4.55 -16.98
N GLU A 103 0.93 -5.52 -16.56
CA GLU A 103 1.39 -6.76 -15.93
C GLU A 103 2.34 -7.54 -16.86
N LYS A 104 2.09 -7.52 -18.17
CA LYS A 104 2.96 -8.19 -19.15
C LYS A 104 4.37 -7.61 -19.17
N LEU A 105 4.50 -6.32 -18.91
CA LEU A 105 5.81 -5.65 -18.87
C LEU A 105 6.59 -6.05 -17.62
N VAL A 106 5.94 -6.12 -16.45
CA VAL A 106 6.63 -6.58 -15.23
C VAL A 106 7.01 -8.05 -15.35
N LEU A 107 6.16 -8.89 -15.94
CA LEU A 107 6.46 -10.31 -16.18
C LEU A 107 7.64 -10.48 -17.14
N SER A 108 7.69 -9.66 -18.20
CA SER A 108 8.84 -9.63 -19.12
C SER A 108 10.11 -9.12 -18.45
N HIS A 109 9.99 -8.18 -17.49
CA HIS A 109 11.11 -7.62 -16.76
C HIS A 109 11.72 -8.61 -15.74
N ILE A 110 10.88 -9.28 -14.94
CA ILE A 110 11.36 -10.26 -13.96
C ILE A 110 11.78 -11.59 -14.60
N GLY A 111 11.35 -11.83 -15.84
CA GLY A 111 11.74 -12.98 -16.64
C GLY A 111 11.16 -14.31 -16.17
N HIS A 112 11.29 -15.33 -17.01
CA HIS A 112 10.82 -16.69 -16.75
C HIS A 112 11.93 -17.67 -16.30
N GLY A 113 13.13 -17.17 -15.98
CA GLY A 113 14.36 -17.95 -15.77
C GLY A 113 14.47 -18.74 -14.46
N ILE A 114 15.68 -19.25 -14.18
CA ILE A 114 16.01 -20.14 -13.05
C ILE A 114 15.71 -19.49 -11.68
N ASP A 115 15.84 -18.16 -11.58
CA ASP A 115 15.59 -17.40 -10.36
C ASP A 115 14.11 -17.07 -10.10
N ARG A 116 13.17 -17.87 -10.64
CA ARG A 116 11.72 -17.68 -10.44
C ARG A 116 11.33 -17.57 -8.97
N CYS A 117 12.03 -18.27 -8.06
CA CYS A 117 11.77 -18.16 -6.63
C CYS A 117 12.24 -16.82 -6.05
N GLN A 118 13.29 -16.20 -6.59
CA GLN A 118 13.84 -14.96 -6.05
C GLN A 118 13.14 -13.70 -6.57
N ASN A 119 12.23 -13.86 -7.53
CA ASN A 119 11.49 -12.77 -8.15
C ASN A 119 10.01 -12.84 -7.77
N ALA A 120 9.45 -11.67 -7.46
CA ALA A 120 8.03 -11.47 -7.24
C ALA A 120 7.63 -10.10 -7.81
N TYR A 121 6.35 -9.80 -7.81
CA TYR A 121 5.89 -8.44 -8.06
C TYR A 121 4.65 -8.11 -7.23
N VAL A 122 4.39 -6.82 -7.10
CA VAL A 122 3.24 -6.29 -6.37
C VAL A 122 2.34 -5.54 -7.34
N GLU A 123 1.05 -5.80 -7.28
CA GLU A 123 0.00 -4.99 -7.88
C GLU A 123 -0.46 -3.93 -6.87
N LEU A 124 -0.31 -2.67 -7.24
CA LEU A 124 -0.60 -1.51 -6.41
C LEU A 124 -1.70 -0.69 -7.09
N ALA A 125 -2.73 -0.33 -6.34
CA ALA A 125 -3.79 0.56 -6.84
C ALA A 125 -3.48 2.01 -6.47
N VAL A 126 -3.27 2.85 -7.47
CA VAL A 126 -2.78 4.23 -7.33
C VAL A 126 -3.74 5.19 -8.03
N THR A 127 -3.89 6.39 -7.49
CA THR A 127 -4.69 7.45 -8.11
C THR A 127 -3.82 8.35 -8.99
N ASP A 128 -4.40 8.99 -10.01
CA ASP A 128 -3.67 9.79 -11.01
C ASP A 128 -2.82 10.92 -10.42
N ASP A 129 -3.26 11.51 -9.31
CA ASP A 129 -2.57 12.59 -8.61
C ASP A 129 -1.24 12.16 -7.96
N LEU A 130 -1.02 10.85 -7.83
CA LEU A 130 0.21 10.27 -7.27
C LEU A 130 1.27 9.97 -8.33
N PHE A 131 0.98 10.21 -9.62
CA PHE A 131 1.98 10.19 -10.68
C PHE A 131 2.75 11.52 -10.69
N LEU A 132 4.06 11.46 -10.92
CA LEU A 132 4.90 12.67 -11.01
C LEU A 132 4.82 13.37 -12.38
N THR A 133 4.35 12.68 -13.42
CA THR A 133 4.15 13.26 -14.75
C THR A 133 2.78 13.95 -14.82
N ALA A 134 2.71 15.17 -15.38
CA ALA A 134 1.50 16.00 -15.38
C ALA A 134 0.31 15.37 -16.13
N SER A 135 -0.85 15.41 -15.46
CA SER A 135 -2.18 14.86 -15.81
C SER A 135 -2.64 14.96 -17.28
N SER A 136 -2.24 15.99 -18.04
CA SER A 136 -2.73 16.19 -19.41
C SER A 136 -2.10 15.30 -20.49
N THR A 137 -1.00 14.60 -20.18
CA THR A 137 -0.27 13.73 -21.15
C THR A 137 -0.29 12.26 -20.72
N ILE A 138 -0.86 11.97 -19.55
CA ILE A 138 -0.92 10.65 -18.91
C ILE A 138 -1.66 9.64 -19.79
N SER A 139 -2.77 10.02 -20.43
CA SER A 139 -3.61 9.03 -21.13
C SER A 139 -3.05 8.50 -22.46
N GLN A 140 -2.08 9.16 -23.10
CA GLN A 140 -1.57 8.73 -24.42
C GLN A 140 -0.10 8.28 -24.39
N THR A 141 0.74 8.89 -23.55
CA THR A 141 2.19 8.63 -23.58
C THR A 141 2.64 7.62 -22.53
N ILE A 142 1.94 7.50 -21.39
CA ILE A 142 2.32 6.58 -20.32
C ILE A 142 2.14 5.11 -20.72
N PHE A 143 1.14 4.81 -21.56
CA PHE A 143 0.97 3.47 -22.14
C PHE A 143 2.08 3.09 -23.14
N GLN A 144 2.92 4.05 -23.57
CA GLN A 144 4.06 3.80 -24.46
C GLN A 144 5.40 3.77 -23.71
N SER A 145 5.52 4.45 -22.56
CA SER A 145 6.71 4.41 -21.71
C SER A 145 6.68 3.20 -20.77
N ARG A 146 7.69 2.33 -20.87
CA ARG A 146 7.79 1.08 -20.09
C ARG A 146 7.83 1.26 -18.57
N ALA A 147 8.18 2.45 -18.06
CA ALA A 147 8.25 2.72 -16.63
C ALA A 147 7.68 4.09 -16.28
N VAL A 148 6.93 4.18 -15.18
CA VAL A 148 6.36 5.41 -14.63
C VAL A 148 7.05 5.81 -13.34
N VAL A 149 6.94 7.08 -12.97
CA VAL A 149 7.47 7.61 -11.71
C VAL A 149 6.30 8.05 -10.84
N LEU A 150 6.26 7.51 -9.63
CA LEU A 150 5.23 7.82 -8.62
C LEU A 150 5.83 8.67 -7.51
N LYS A 151 4.96 9.45 -6.85
CA LYS A 151 5.30 10.09 -5.59
C LYS A 151 5.48 9.06 -4.48
N THR A 152 6.23 9.41 -3.44
CA THR A 152 6.57 8.50 -2.34
C THR A 152 5.32 7.97 -1.62
N GLU A 153 4.26 8.77 -1.52
CA GLU A 153 3.00 8.42 -0.86
C GLU A 153 2.25 7.28 -1.56
N ALA A 154 2.53 7.03 -2.86
CA ALA A 154 1.91 5.94 -3.60
C ALA A 154 2.31 4.57 -3.05
N PHE A 155 3.54 4.43 -2.55
CA PHE A 155 4.16 3.15 -2.16
C PHE A 155 3.71 2.66 -0.77
N ASN A 156 2.43 2.80 -0.45
CA ASN A 156 1.86 2.34 0.81
C ASN A 156 1.45 0.86 0.73
N ALA A 157 1.84 0.06 1.72
CA ALA A 157 1.52 -1.37 1.75
C ALA A 157 -0.01 -1.65 1.83
N LEU A 158 -0.82 -0.67 2.26
CA LEU A 158 -2.29 -0.76 2.27
C LEU A 158 -2.92 -0.65 0.88
N ASN A 159 -2.21 -0.06 -0.08
CA ASN A 159 -2.67 0.07 -1.47
C ASN A 159 -2.32 -1.18 -2.30
N VAL A 160 -1.59 -2.13 -1.71
CA VAL A 160 -1.24 -3.40 -2.35
C VAL A 160 -2.49 -4.23 -2.48
N ARG A 161 -2.91 -4.50 -3.72
CA ARG A 161 -4.02 -5.40 -3.99
C ARG A 161 -3.59 -6.84 -3.91
N ARG A 162 -2.48 -7.17 -4.55
CA ARG A 162 -1.96 -8.53 -4.66
C ARG A 162 -0.44 -8.52 -4.67
N PHE A 163 0.13 -9.49 -3.98
CA PHE A 163 1.52 -9.90 -4.12
C PHE A 163 1.55 -11.19 -4.96
N ILE A 164 2.36 -11.23 -6.00
CA ILE A 164 2.44 -12.36 -6.91
C ILE A 164 3.84 -12.97 -6.83
N HIS A 165 3.90 -14.26 -6.50
CA HIS A 165 5.13 -15.04 -6.41
C HIS A 165 4.91 -16.45 -6.94
N MET A 166 5.81 -16.92 -7.81
CA MET A 166 5.73 -18.24 -8.46
C MET A 166 4.36 -18.54 -9.09
N GLY A 167 3.72 -17.51 -9.68
CA GLY A 167 2.41 -17.64 -10.33
C GLY A 167 1.23 -17.80 -9.36
N GLN A 168 1.46 -17.64 -8.05
CA GLN A 168 0.41 -17.62 -7.04
C GLN A 168 0.18 -16.18 -6.59
N SER A 169 -1.09 -15.84 -6.37
CA SER A 169 -1.50 -14.54 -5.85
C SER A 169 -1.74 -14.61 -4.35
N TYR A 170 -1.29 -13.60 -3.62
CA TYR A 170 -1.42 -13.48 -2.18
C TYR A 170 -1.95 -12.09 -1.81
N SER A 171 -2.79 -12.03 -0.78
CA SER A 171 -3.19 -10.79 -0.13
C SER A 171 -2.25 -10.51 1.05
N TRP A 172 -1.89 -9.24 1.22
CA TRP A 172 -1.07 -8.78 2.34
C TRP A 172 -1.98 -8.25 3.45
N MET A 173 -2.05 -8.95 4.58
CA MET A 173 -2.89 -8.57 5.72
C MET A 173 -2.12 -8.82 7.01
N ASP A 174 -2.18 -7.86 7.95
CA ASP A 174 -1.63 -8.01 9.30
C ASP A 174 -0.18 -8.49 9.43
N GLY A 175 0.65 -8.22 8.42
CA GLY A 175 2.06 -8.61 8.43
C GLY A 175 2.34 -9.98 7.82
N SER A 176 1.33 -10.60 7.21
CA SER A 176 1.43 -11.93 6.60
C SER A 176 0.82 -11.99 5.19
N LEU A 177 1.31 -12.95 4.40
CA LEU A 177 0.83 -13.23 3.05
C LEU A 177 -0.16 -14.39 3.06
N HIS A 178 -1.39 -14.14 2.63
CA HIS A 178 -2.44 -15.14 2.56
C HIS A 178 -2.77 -15.45 1.11
N LYS A 179 -2.76 -16.73 0.73
CA LYS A 179 -3.05 -17.13 -0.65
C LYS A 179 -4.48 -16.72 -1.02
N ILE A 180 -4.62 -16.02 -2.15
CA ILE A 180 -5.92 -15.72 -2.74
C ILE A 180 -6.38 -16.99 -3.45
N ILE A 181 -7.52 -17.53 -3.02
CA ILE A 181 -8.17 -18.64 -3.71
C ILE A 181 -9.15 -17.98 -4.67
N ASP A 182 -8.82 -17.99 -5.96
CA ASP A 182 -9.79 -17.62 -6.99
C ASP A 182 -10.90 -18.68 -6.98
N GLN A 183 -12.14 -18.26 -6.72
CA GLN A 183 -13.35 -19.09 -6.84
C GLN A 183 -13.82 -19.12 -8.29
#